data_AF-A0A662KH95-F1
#
_entry.id   AF-A0A662KH95-F1
#
_cell.length_a   1.000
_cell.length_b   1.000
_cell.length_c   1.000
_cell.angle_alpha   90.00
_cell.angle_beta   90.00
_cell.angle_gamma   90.00
#
_symmetry.space_group_name_H-M   'P 1'
#
loop_
_entity.id
_entity.type
_entity.pdbx_description
1 polymer ?
#
loop_
_entity_poly.entity_id
_entity_poly.type
_entity_poly.pdbx_seq_one_letter_code
_entity_poly.pdbx_strand_id
1 'polypeptide(L)'
;MRWLVIPVMLLFIFPYIGTAREHEIEITLPPGEVKMLEFPLGTKISYVEPEQKVQYHMAAGIKNGHRLLFLTLFSENGARVRIGYEHPPETPAAIDGHCFLIITPERWVEKLQRLASHKERLGINTTVVSVDDIYAGRYFPCTGRDEAEMIKYFIKDAVEQWDIGYVLLVGGRKYLKEDWLLPVRYSWLNDRSSSWEYERRFISDLYFADLYNADGSFSSWDTNGNGYFGEFDHEISGQKLADEVDLLPDVYLGRLPVRSDAELEQVIENIISYENNPDVRFNNVALFGGDLYLHDPWDIAEGEYLLDSIAEHMEGYHITKAYASDGLYAQKINDIINEGAGLAVFEGAGNHHLWAT
;
A
#
# COMPACT_ATOMS: atom_id res chain seq x y z
N MET A 1 -17.98 -67.37 29.63
CA MET A 1 -17.61 -66.79 30.94
C MET A 1 -17.63 -65.27 30.78
N ARG A 2 -18.46 -64.60 31.58
CA ARG A 2 -18.78 -63.16 31.54
C ARG A 2 -17.54 -62.26 31.50
N TRP A 3 -17.60 -61.15 30.75
CA TRP A 3 -17.16 -59.84 31.23
C TRP A 3 -18.08 -58.74 30.68
N LEU A 4 -18.64 -57.97 31.60
CA LEU A 4 -19.35 -56.71 31.39
C LEU A 4 -18.39 -55.68 30.75
N VAL A 5 -18.88 -54.91 29.79
CA VAL A 5 -18.25 -53.63 29.41
C VAL A 5 -19.26 -52.52 29.68
N ILE A 6 -18.92 -51.70 30.68
CA ILE A 6 -19.59 -50.44 31.02
C ILE A 6 -19.07 -49.38 30.04
N PRO A 7 -19.91 -48.65 29.29
CA PRO A 7 -19.43 -47.49 28.56
C PRO A 7 -19.25 -46.32 29.54
N VAL A 8 -18.01 -45.86 29.67
CA VAL A 8 -17.68 -44.60 30.32
C VAL A 8 -18.13 -43.48 29.40
N MET A 9 -19.13 -42.71 29.84
CA MET A 9 -19.56 -41.49 29.18
C MET A 9 -18.51 -40.41 29.45
N LEU A 10 -17.60 -40.19 28.50
CA LEU A 10 -16.72 -39.03 28.47
C LEU A 10 -17.60 -37.80 28.17
N LEU A 11 -17.90 -37.03 29.22
CA LEU A 11 -18.41 -35.68 29.10
C LEU A 11 -17.34 -34.84 28.40
N PHE A 12 -17.55 -34.56 27.12
CA PHE A 12 -16.85 -33.47 26.45
C PHE A 12 -17.30 -32.16 27.08
N ILE A 13 -16.40 -31.55 27.85
CA ILE A 13 -16.50 -30.15 28.25
C ILE A 13 -16.39 -29.35 26.94
N PHE A 14 -17.51 -28.80 26.48
CA PHE A 14 -17.48 -27.77 25.44
C PHE A 14 -16.64 -26.60 25.97
N PRO A 15 -15.65 -26.09 25.22
CA PRO A 15 -15.04 -24.83 25.58
C PRO A 15 -16.12 -23.76 25.54
N TYR A 16 -16.15 -22.97 26.61
CA TYR A 16 -16.99 -21.81 26.82
C TYR A 16 -16.88 -20.89 25.59
N ILE A 17 -17.87 -20.94 24.69
CA ILE A 17 -18.01 -19.96 23.62
C ILE A 17 -18.37 -18.66 24.35
N GLY A 18 -17.40 -17.77 24.52
CA GLY A 18 -17.68 -16.41 24.95
C GLY A 18 -18.64 -15.81 23.94
N THR A 19 -19.86 -15.52 24.37
CA THR A 19 -20.82 -14.76 23.56
C THR A 19 -20.19 -13.40 23.31
N ALA A 20 -19.84 -13.13 22.06
CA ALA A 20 -19.37 -11.83 21.68
C ALA A 20 -20.41 -10.77 22.10
N ARG A 21 -19.95 -9.74 22.82
CA ARG A 21 -20.82 -8.70 23.32
C ARG A 21 -21.02 -7.70 22.21
N GLU A 22 -22.26 -7.54 21.76
CA GLU A 22 -22.63 -6.46 20.87
C GLU A 22 -22.44 -5.12 21.60
N HIS A 23 -21.65 -4.24 21.00
CA HIS A 23 -21.38 -2.90 21.47
C HIS A 23 -22.15 -1.89 20.62
N GLU A 24 -22.50 -0.75 21.22
CA GLU A 24 -23.17 0.35 20.52
C GLU A 24 -22.44 1.66 20.83
N ILE A 25 -22.23 2.48 19.81
CA ILE A 25 -21.77 3.87 19.96
C ILE A 25 -22.77 4.81 19.29
N GLU A 26 -22.98 5.98 19.90
CA GLU A 26 -23.78 7.06 19.32
C GLU A 26 -22.87 8.27 19.05
N ILE A 27 -22.97 8.83 17.85
CA ILE A 27 -22.24 10.03 17.45
C ILE A 27 -23.18 11.03 16.79
N THR A 28 -22.84 12.32 16.90
CA THR A 28 -23.49 13.37 16.12
C THR A 28 -22.57 13.75 14.96
N LEU A 29 -23.10 13.66 13.74
CA LEU A 29 -22.46 14.13 12.51
C LEU A 29 -23.01 15.52 12.17
N PRO A 30 -22.16 16.56 12.11
CA PRO A 30 -22.55 17.84 11.56
C PRO A 30 -22.86 17.75 10.05
N PRO A 31 -23.69 18.66 9.51
CA PRO A 31 -23.99 18.72 8.08
C PRO A 31 -22.71 18.92 7.25
N GLY A 32 -22.52 18.09 6.23
CA GLY A 32 -21.40 18.20 5.29
C GLY A 32 -20.06 17.71 5.82
N GLU A 33 -19.99 17.18 7.04
CA GLU A 33 -18.75 16.70 7.63
C GLU A 33 -18.53 15.20 7.37
N VAL A 34 -17.29 14.84 7.02
CA VAL A 34 -16.84 13.45 6.96
C VAL A 34 -16.20 13.09 8.28
N LYS A 35 -16.66 12.00 8.91
CA LYS A 35 -16.09 11.47 10.14
C LYS A 35 -15.59 10.05 9.92
N MET A 36 -14.35 9.80 10.30
CA MET A 36 -13.75 8.47 10.28
C MET A 36 -13.68 7.92 11.70
N LEU A 37 -14.19 6.71 11.88
CA LEU A 37 -14.04 5.92 13.10
C LEU A 37 -13.09 4.75 12.85
N GLU A 38 -12.36 4.37 13.88
CA GLU A 38 -11.33 3.35 13.83
C GLU A 38 -11.70 2.20 14.76
N PHE A 39 -11.64 0.97 14.24
CA PHE A 39 -11.88 -0.26 14.96
C PHE A 39 -10.73 -1.23 14.72
N PRO A 40 -10.51 -2.23 15.59
CA PRO A 40 -9.62 -3.33 15.27
C PRO A 40 -10.07 -4.04 13.98
N LEU A 41 -9.13 -4.41 13.11
CA LEU A 41 -9.41 -5.15 11.88
C LEU A 41 -10.17 -6.46 12.20
N GLY A 42 -11.22 -6.76 11.43
CA GLY A 42 -12.12 -7.90 11.67
C GLY A 42 -13.32 -7.57 12.58
N THR A 43 -13.45 -6.32 13.04
CA THR A 43 -14.68 -5.85 13.70
C THR A 43 -15.85 -5.95 12.74
N LYS A 44 -16.97 -6.51 13.19
CA LYS A 44 -18.21 -6.57 12.39
C LYS A 44 -19.10 -5.39 12.74
N ILE A 45 -19.45 -4.58 11.74
CA ILE A 45 -20.46 -3.53 11.90
C ILE A 45 -21.84 -4.16 11.65
N SER A 46 -22.66 -4.22 12.68
CA SER A 46 -23.99 -4.83 12.64
C SER A 46 -25.02 -3.92 11.97
N TYR A 47 -24.96 -2.61 12.25
CA TYR A 47 -25.85 -1.60 11.66
C TYR A 47 -25.26 -0.20 11.81
N VAL A 48 -25.71 0.72 10.93
CA VAL A 48 -25.46 2.16 10.99
C VAL A 48 -26.79 2.88 10.80
N GLU A 49 -27.38 3.41 11.87
CA GLU A 49 -28.72 4.02 11.84
C GLU A 49 -28.71 5.52 12.14
N PRO A 50 -29.57 6.33 11.48
CA PRO A 50 -30.54 5.93 10.46
C PRO A 50 -29.88 5.87 9.06
N GLU A 51 -29.96 4.71 8.41
CA GLU A 51 -29.35 4.45 7.09
C GLU A 51 -29.77 5.48 6.03
N GLN A 52 -31.00 6.02 6.09
CA GLN A 52 -31.48 6.96 5.07
C GLN A 52 -30.84 8.36 5.15
N LYS A 53 -30.10 8.68 6.23
CA LYS A 53 -29.49 10.01 6.43
C LYS A 53 -27.97 9.98 6.44
N VAL A 54 -27.36 8.81 6.34
CA VAL A 54 -25.93 8.61 6.54
C VAL A 54 -25.41 7.73 5.41
N GLN A 55 -24.45 8.24 4.66
CA GLN A 55 -23.65 7.44 3.76
C GLN A 55 -22.45 6.92 4.55
N TYR A 56 -22.07 5.66 4.31
CA TYR A 56 -20.89 5.10 4.94
C TYR A 56 -20.11 4.20 4.01
N HIS A 57 -18.82 4.12 4.26
CA HIS A 57 -17.88 3.24 3.58
C HIS A 57 -16.94 2.61 4.61
N MET A 58 -16.57 1.36 4.38
CA MET A 58 -15.67 0.62 5.25
C MET A 58 -14.43 0.20 4.46
N ALA A 59 -13.28 0.27 5.11
CA ALA A 59 -11.99 -0.07 4.51
C ALA A 59 -11.05 -0.69 5.56
N ALA A 60 -10.16 -1.60 5.17
CA ALA A 60 -9.09 -2.10 6.01
C ALA A 60 -7.76 -1.42 5.66
N GLY A 61 -6.92 -1.12 6.63
CA GLY A 61 -5.59 -0.59 6.33
C GLY A 61 -4.77 -0.22 7.56
N ILE A 62 -3.61 0.40 7.35
CA ILE A 62 -2.70 0.79 8.43
C ILE A 62 -2.87 2.25 8.85
N LYS A 63 -2.92 2.49 10.17
CA LYS A 63 -2.67 3.81 10.77
C LYS A 63 -1.82 3.67 12.03
N ASN A 64 -0.78 4.49 12.16
CA ASN A 64 0.14 4.49 13.31
C ASN A 64 0.68 3.08 13.67
N GLY A 65 0.97 2.25 12.66
CA GLY A 65 1.45 0.89 12.85
C GLY A 65 0.37 -0.14 13.23
N HIS A 66 -0.91 0.22 13.29
CA HIS A 66 -1.99 -0.73 13.55
C HIS A 66 -2.80 -1.00 12.29
N ARG A 67 -3.11 -2.28 12.04
CA ARG A 67 -4.11 -2.68 11.04
C ARG A 67 -5.50 -2.48 11.63
N LEU A 68 -6.31 -1.66 10.98
CA LEU A 68 -7.59 -1.19 11.48
C LEU A 68 -8.67 -1.37 10.41
N LEU A 69 -9.90 -1.48 10.90
CA LEU A 69 -11.10 -1.20 10.14
C LEU A 69 -11.42 0.29 10.28
N PHE A 70 -11.51 0.99 9.16
CA PHE A 70 -12.01 2.36 9.08
C PHE A 70 -13.49 2.35 8.69
N LEU A 71 -14.33 3.02 9.48
CA LEU A 71 -15.71 3.32 9.12
C LEU A 71 -15.83 4.82 8.86
N THR A 72 -15.93 5.19 7.59
CA THR A 72 -16.11 6.57 7.14
C THR A 72 -17.58 6.88 7.01
N LEU A 73 -18.03 7.99 7.60
CA LEU A 73 -19.41 8.40 7.68
C LEU A 73 -19.57 9.81 7.13
N PHE A 74 -20.63 10.04 6.37
CA PHE A 74 -20.99 11.35 5.83
C PHE A 74 -22.50 11.58 5.94
N SER A 75 -22.90 12.80 6.31
CA SER A 75 -24.30 13.22 6.29
C SER A 75 -24.42 14.64 5.76
N GLU A 76 -25.13 14.81 4.64
CA GLU A 76 -25.34 16.11 4.01
C GLU A 76 -26.07 17.10 4.95
N ASN A 77 -27.07 16.62 5.68
CA ASN A 77 -27.94 17.45 6.53
C ASN A 77 -27.67 17.27 8.03
N GLY A 78 -26.66 16.48 8.39
CA GLY A 78 -26.36 16.08 9.74
C GLY A 78 -27.30 15.01 10.29
N ALA A 79 -26.79 14.21 11.22
CA ALA A 79 -27.53 13.11 11.82
C ALA A 79 -26.98 12.75 13.21
N ARG A 80 -27.86 12.20 14.06
CA ARG A 80 -27.41 11.37 15.19
C ARG A 80 -27.36 9.95 14.69
N VAL A 81 -26.18 9.33 14.78
CA VAL A 81 -25.89 8.03 14.20
C VAL A 81 -25.60 7.04 15.32
N ARG A 82 -26.30 5.91 15.31
CA ARG A 82 -26.04 4.76 16.19
C ARG A 82 -25.36 3.67 15.38
N ILE A 83 -24.32 3.10 15.93
CA ILE A 83 -23.50 2.08 15.26
C ILE A 83 -23.39 0.89 16.20
N GLY A 84 -23.97 -0.23 15.78
CA GLY A 84 -23.80 -1.52 16.44
C GLY A 84 -22.57 -2.22 15.88
N TYR A 85 -21.73 -2.79 16.74
CA TYR A 85 -20.54 -3.51 16.31
C TYR A 85 -20.11 -4.62 17.27
N GLU A 86 -19.33 -5.55 16.75
CA GLU A 86 -18.75 -6.67 17.47
C GLU A 86 -17.25 -6.72 17.18
N HIS A 87 -16.41 -6.60 18.22
CA HIS A 87 -14.97 -6.74 18.06
C HIS A 87 -14.57 -8.18 17.71
N PRO A 88 -13.47 -8.35 16.95
CA PRO A 88 -12.93 -9.68 16.69
C PRO A 88 -12.45 -10.31 18.02
N PRO A 89 -12.40 -11.65 18.11
CA PRO A 89 -11.91 -12.34 19.30
C PRO A 89 -10.43 -12.05 19.58
N GLU A 90 -9.66 -11.81 18.51
CA GLU A 90 -8.25 -11.45 18.56
C GLU A 90 -8.02 -10.28 17.62
N THR A 91 -7.19 -9.33 18.03
CA THR A 91 -6.79 -8.19 17.21
C THR A 91 -5.39 -8.45 16.66
N PRO A 92 -5.12 -8.16 15.37
CA PRO A 92 -3.76 -8.27 14.83
C PRO A 92 -2.76 -7.48 15.68
N ALA A 93 -1.54 -8.03 15.82
CA ALA A 93 -0.47 -7.34 16.49
C ALA A 93 -0.14 -6.01 15.80
N ALA A 94 0.36 -5.06 16.59
CA ALA A 94 0.88 -3.82 16.03
C ALA A 94 2.12 -4.11 15.18
N ILE A 95 2.24 -3.42 14.05
CA ILE A 95 3.46 -3.35 13.25
C ILE A 95 4.44 -2.47 14.02
N ASP A 96 5.44 -3.10 14.63
CA ASP A 96 6.40 -2.45 15.51
C ASP A 96 7.73 -2.09 14.83
N GLY A 97 7.87 -2.34 13.52
CA GLY A 97 9.10 -2.04 12.78
C GLY A 97 10.10 -3.19 12.69
N HIS A 98 9.87 -4.31 13.39
CA HIS A 98 10.91 -5.31 13.56
C HIS A 98 10.87 -6.46 12.55
N CYS A 99 9.81 -6.61 11.75
CA CYS A 99 9.67 -7.72 10.80
C CYS A 99 9.59 -7.24 9.35
N PHE A 100 10.64 -7.58 8.57
CA PHE A 100 10.85 -7.15 7.19
C PHE A 100 11.00 -8.34 6.24
N LEU A 101 10.26 -8.32 5.14
CA LEU A 101 10.26 -9.37 4.13
C LEU A 101 10.80 -8.82 2.80
N ILE A 102 11.77 -9.50 2.21
CA ILE A 102 12.28 -9.21 0.87
C ILE A 102 11.86 -10.35 -0.05
N ILE A 103 11.11 -10.06 -1.11
CA ILE A 103 10.70 -11.04 -2.14
C ILE A 103 11.46 -10.76 -3.44
N THR A 104 12.11 -11.77 -4.01
CA THR A 104 13.03 -11.59 -5.13
C THR A 104 13.05 -12.81 -6.07
N PRO A 105 13.55 -12.70 -7.31
CA PRO A 105 14.04 -13.85 -8.07
C PRO A 105 15.14 -14.62 -7.32
N GLU A 106 15.15 -15.95 -7.47
CA GLU A 106 16.11 -16.87 -6.83
C GLU A 106 17.56 -16.44 -7.01
N ARG A 107 17.93 -16.00 -8.22
CA ARG A 107 19.30 -15.57 -8.58
C ARG A 107 19.88 -14.44 -7.71
N TRP A 108 19.03 -13.72 -6.98
CA TRP A 108 19.42 -12.56 -6.17
C TRP A 108 19.29 -12.77 -4.67
N VAL A 109 18.78 -13.92 -4.23
CA VAL A 109 18.62 -14.26 -2.80
C VAL A 109 19.95 -14.11 -2.06
N GLU A 110 21.03 -14.68 -2.59
CA GLU A 110 22.36 -14.59 -1.97
C GLU A 110 22.87 -13.15 -1.87
N LYS A 111 22.73 -12.35 -2.94
CA LYS A 111 23.19 -10.96 -2.97
C LYS A 111 22.41 -10.09 -1.97
N LEU A 112 21.12 -10.35 -1.81
CA LEU A 112 20.24 -9.64 -0.88
C LEU A 112 20.48 -9.99 0.59
N GLN A 113 21.20 -11.07 0.91
CA GLN A 113 21.64 -11.36 2.28
C GLN A 113 22.48 -10.22 2.85
N ARG A 114 23.25 -9.52 2.01
CA ARG A 114 24.01 -8.34 2.44
C ARG A 114 23.10 -7.24 3.01
N LEU A 115 21.96 -6.99 2.35
CA LEU A 115 20.98 -6.01 2.82
C LEU A 115 20.24 -6.54 4.05
N ALA A 116 19.82 -7.81 4.04
CA ALA A 116 19.14 -8.42 5.19
C ALA A 116 20.00 -8.35 6.45
N SER A 117 21.27 -8.78 6.39
CA SER A 117 22.19 -8.68 7.52
C SER A 117 22.46 -7.24 7.97
N HIS A 118 22.36 -6.26 7.08
CA HIS A 118 22.45 -4.85 7.48
C HIS A 118 21.23 -4.43 8.32
N LYS A 119 20.02 -4.76 7.87
CA LYS A 119 18.78 -4.50 8.59
C LYS A 119 18.72 -5.22 9.93
N GLU A 120 19.17 -6.47 10.00
CA GLU A 120 19.27 -7.24 11.24
C GLU A 120 20.21 -6.58 12.26
N ARG A 121 21.34 -5.98 11.82
CA ARG A 121 22.22 -5.21 12.71
C ARG A 121 21.56 -3.95 13.28
N LEU A 122 20.54 -3.43 12.60
CA LEU A 122 19.70 -2.32 13.06
C LEU A 122 18.50 -2.80 13.90
N GLY A 123 18.41 -4.10 14.20
CA GLY A 123 17.34 -4.69 15.00
C GLY A 123 16.07 -5.02 14.20
N ILE A 124 16.15 -5.09 12.87
CA ILE A 124 15.03 -5.44 11.99
C ILE A 124 15.23 -6.88 11.50
N ASN A 125 14.44 -7.81 12.04
CA ASN A 125 14.39 -9.21 11.60
C ASN A 125 14.00 -9.27 10.12
N THR A 126 14.89 -9.77 9.28
CA THR A 126 14.75 -9.67 7.83
C THR A 126 14.81 -11.04 7.17
N THR A 127 13.74 -11.41 6.46
CA THR A 127 13.66 -12.66 5.70
C THR A 127 13.76 -12.38 4.21
N VAL A 128 14.65 -13.07 3.50
CA VAL A 128 14.73 -13.03 2.02
C VAL A 128 14.11 -14.30 1.46
N VAL A 129 13.11 -14.15 0.61
CA VAL A 129 12.35 -15.26 0.01
C VAL A 129 12.38 -15.15 -1.51
N SER A 130 12.59 -16.27 -2.20
CA SER A 130 12.45 -16.31 -3.64
C SER A 130 11.03 -16.58 -4.11
N VAL A 131 10.67 -16.06 -5.28
CA VAL A 131 9.39 -16.40 -5.93
C VAL A 131 9.24 -17.89 -6.19
N ASP A 132 10.34 -18.58 -6.52
CA ASP A 132 10.34 -20.03 -6.75
C ASP A 132 9.97 -20.80 -5.48
N ASP A 133 10.42 -20.33 -4.32
CA ASP A 133 10.09 -20.92 -3.01
C ASP A 133 8.63 -20.68 -2.63
N ILE A 134 8.08 -19.51 -2.96
CA ILE A 134 6.66 -19.19 -2.80
C ILE A 134 5.83 -20.16 -3.63
N TYR A 135 6.14 -20.27 -4.93
CA TYR A 135 5.37 -21.11 -5.85
C TYR A 135 5.49 -22.61 -5.53
N ALA A 136 6.63 -23.04 -4.99
CA ALA A 136 6.84 -24.39 -4.50
C ALA A 136 6.16 -24.67 -3.14
N GLY A 137 5.55 -23.66 -2.51
CA GLY A 137 4.88 -23.79 -1.22
C GLY A 137 5.82 -24.18 -0.08
N ARG A 138 7.08 -23.71 -0.09
CA ARG A 138 8.09 -24.11 0.90
C ARG A 138 7.81 -23.62 2.31
N TYR A 139 7.11 -22.49 2.42
CA TYR A 139 6.82 -21.82 3.69
C TYR A 139 5.33 -21.92 4.06
N PHE A 140 4.45 -21.68 3.09
CA PHE A 140 2.99 -21.73 3.23
C PHE A 140 2.37 -22.48 2.04
N PRO A 141 1.12 -22.96 2.14
CA PRO A 141 0.40 -23.50 1.00
C PRO A 141 0.28 -22.48 -0.14
N CYS A 142 0.85 -22.81 -1.31
CA CYS A 142 0.76 -21.96 -2.48
C CYS A 142 -0.71 -21.87 -2.97
N THR A 143 -1.31 -20.69 -2.83
CA THR A 143 -2.71 -20.39 -3.20
C THR A 143 -2.72 -19.18 -4.12
N GLY A 144 -3.65 -19.12 -5.08
CA GLY A 144 -3.77 -18.01 -6.02
C GLY A 144 -3.98 -18.49 -7.46
N ARG A 145 -4.66 -17.67 -8.26
CA ARG A 145 -5.01 -17.96 -9.66
C ARG A 145 -3.84 -17.76 -10.61
N ASP A 146 -2.92 -16.86 -10.25
CA ASP A 146 -1.72 -16.53 -11.02
C ASP A 146 -0.53 -16.17 -10.11
N GLU A 147 0.64 -15.96 -10.71
CA GLU A 147 1.89 -15.66 -10.02
C GLU A 147 1.82 -14.43 -9.09
N ALA A 148 1.12 -13.36 -9.49
CA ALA A 148 1.00 -12.16 -8.66
C ALA A 148 0.04 -12.38 -7.49
N GLU A 149 -1.05 -13.11 -7.69
CA GLU A 149 -1.95 -13.46 -6.59
C GLU A 149 -1.31 -14.44 -5.60
N MET A 150 -0.47 -15.36 -6.08
CA MET A 150 0.33 -16.24 -5.22
C MET A 150 1.29 -15.46 -4.31
N ILE A 151 1.95 -14.43 -4.85
CA ILE A 151 2.78 -13.53 -4.05
C ILE A 151 1.93 -12.76 -3.03
N LYS A 152 0.74 -12.27 -3.42
CA LYS A 152 -0.16 -11.54 -2.52
C LYS A 152 -0.65 -12.42 -1.35
N TYR A 153 -1.07 -13.66 -1.62
CA TYR A 153 -1.42 -14.62 -0.57
C TYR A 153 -0.23 -14.92 0.35
N PHE A 154 0.96 -15.10 -0.23
CA PHE A 154 2.17 -15.30 0.56
C PHE A 154 2.46 -14.13 1.50
N ILE A 155 2.30 -12.88 1.03
CA ILE A 155 2.45 -11.69 1.87
C ILE A 155 1.42 -11.71 3.00
N LYS A 156 0.15 -12.02 2.71
CA LYS A 156 -0.89 -12.16 3.74
C LYS A 156 -0.52 -13.22 4.78
N ASP A 157 -0.09 -14.40 4.37
CA ASP A 157 0.31 -15.47 5.30
C ASP A 157 1.51 -15.06 6.15
N ALA A 158 2.48 -14.35 5.56
CA ALA A 158 3.64 -13.82 6.28
C ALA A 158 3.24 -12.72 7.29
N VAL A 159 2.26 -11.88 6.95
CA VAL A 159 1.67 -10.92 7.88
C VAL A 159 1.03 -11.62 9.07
N GLU A 160 0.28 -12.70 8.84
CA GLU A 160 -0.49 -13.41 9.87
C GLU A 160 0.35 -14.36 10.73
N GLN A 161 1.43 -14.93 10.18
CA GLN A 161 2.20 -15.98 10.84
C GLN A 161 3.61 -15.55 11.23
N TRP A 162 4.17 -14.54 10.57
CA TRP A 162 5.52 -14.01 10.84
C TRP A 162 5.49 -12.54 11.30
N ASP A 163 4.30 -11.98 11.52
CA ASP A 163 4.10 -10.59 11.95
C ASP A 163 4.76 -9.56 11.02
N ILE A 164 4.87 -9.87 9.71
CA ILE A 164 5.48 -8.96 8.74
C ILE A 164 4.71 -7.63 8.71
N GLY A 165 5.47 -6.52 8.77
CA GLY A 165 4.93 -5.16 8.62
C GLY A 165 5.47 -4.43 7.41
N TYR A 166 6.63 -4.84 6.90
CA TYR A 166 7.35 -4.19 5.81
C TYR A 166 7.71 -5.22 4.75
N VAL A 167 7.45 -4.89 3.48
CA VAL A 167 7.72 -5.75 2.32
C VAL A 167 8.52 -4.96 1.28
N LEU A 168 9.61 -5.57 0.81
CA LEU A 168 10.39 -5.06 -0.31
C LEU A 168 10.35 -6.07 -1.46
N LEU A 169 9.75 -5.65 -2.56
CA LEU A 169 9.72 -6.37 -3.81
C LEU A 169 11.00 -6.04 -4.59
N VAL A 170 11.82 -7.03 -4.97
CA VAL A 170 13.07 -6.80 -5.70
C VAL A 170 13.00 -7.45 -7.07
N GLY A 171 12.91 -6.61 -8.09
CA GLY A 171 12.89 -6.99 -9.50
C GLY A 171 11.99 -6.12 -10.35
N GLY A 172 12.50 -5.73 -11.50
CA GLY A 172 11.83 -4.88 -12.48
C GLY A 172 11.51 -5.61 -13.79
N ARG A 173 11.47 -4.85 -14.88
CA ARG A 173 11.10 -5.33 -16.21
C ARG A 173 12.29 -6.00 -16.93
N LYS A 174 12.03 -7.13 -17.60
CA LYS A 174 12.98 -7.74 -18.55
C LYS A 174 13.14 -6.85 -19.80
N TYR A 175 14.25 -7.01 -20.53
CA TYR A 175 14.63 -6.06 -21.59
C TYR A 175 13.77 -6.10 -22.86
N LEU A 176 13.32 -7.28 -23.28
CA LEU A 176 12.87 -7.50 -24.66
C LEU A 176 11.35 -7.42 -24.88
N LYS A 177 10.56 -7.61 -23.82
CA LYS A 177 9.10 -7.63 -23.87
C LYS A 177 8.53 -7.11 -22.56
N GLU A 178 7.22 -6.88 -22.53
CA GLU A 178 6.48 -6.61 -21.31
C GLU A 178 6.40 -7.90 -20.47
N ASP A 179 7.50 -8.20 -19.80
CA ASP A 179 7.70 -9.37 -18.95
C ASP A 179 8.57 -8.92 -17.76
N TRP A 180 8.38 -9.54 -16.62
CA TRP A 180 8.85 -9.05 -15.33
C TRP A 180 9.74 -10.10 -14.67
N LEU A 181 10.81 -9.62 -14.01
CA LEU A 181 11.63 -10.47 -13.16
C LEU A 181 10.89 -10.85 -11.88
N LEU A 182 10.15 -9.89 -11.34
CA LEU A 182 9.21 -10.09 -10.24
C LEU A 182 7.82 -9.63 -10.73
N PRO A 183 6.77 -10.47 -10.66
CA PRO A 183 5.44 -10.14 -11.15
C PRO A 183 4.94 -8.78 -10.68
N VAL A 184 4.09 -8.19 -11.52
CA VAL A 184 3.35 -6.95 -11.25
C VAL A 184 1.86 -7.23 -11.41
N ARG A 185 1.02 -6.38 -10.84
CA ARG A 185 -0.42 -6.39 -11.13
C ARG A 185 -0.78 -5.21 -12.02
N TYR A 186 -1.59 -5.49 -13.04
CA TYR A 186 -2.24 -4.44 -13.81
C TYR A 186 -3.65 -4.16 -13.27
N SER A 187 -3.92 -2.91 -12.94
CA SER A 187 -5.27 -2.41 -12.72
C SER A 187 -5.88 -1.96 -14.04
N TRP A 188 -7.15 -2.26 -14.28
CA TRP A 188 -7.82 -2.00 -15.54
C TRP A 188 -8.78 -0.83 -15.44
N LEU A 189 -8.74 0.04 -16.44
CA LEU A 189 -9.61 1.21 -16.46
C LEU A 189 -9.89 1.68 -17.88
N ASN A 190 -10.81 2.64 -17.96
CA ASN A 190 -10.91 3.54 -19.10
C ASN A 190 -10.67 4.96 -18.58
N ASP A 191 -9.45 5.47 -18.78
CA ASP A 191 -9.05 6.82 -18.33
C ASP A 191 -9.87 7.94 -19.01
N ARG A 192 -10.60 7.61 -20.10
CA ARG A 192 -11.37 8.53 -20.95
C ARG A 192 -10.56 9.76 -21.37
N SER A 193 -9.23 9.66 -21.40
CA SER A 193 -8.39 10.78 -21.78
C SER A 193 -8.67 11.10 -23.25
N SER A 194 -8.80 12.39 -23.56
CA SER A 194 -9.15 12.86 -24.91
C SER A 194 -7.97 12.80 -25.89
N SER A 195 -6.85 12.18 -25.49
CA SER A 195 -5.65 12.01 -26.29
C SER A 195 -5.64 10.69 -27.07
N TRP A 196 -4.76 10.62 -28.07
CA TRP A 196 -4.61 9.48 -28.98
C TRP A 196 -4.09 8.18 -28.32
N GLU A 197 -3.85 8.20 -27.01
CA GLU A 197 -3.31 7.09 -26.21
C GLU A 197 -4.25 6.86 -25.02
N TYR A 198 -5.24 5.97 -25.18
CA TYR A 198 -6.08 5.53 -24.07
C TYR A 198 -5.28 4.60 -23.16
N GLU A 199 -5.08 4.97 -21.90
CA GLU A 199 -4.54 4.03 -20.93
C GLU A 199 -5.64 3.05 -20.50
N ARG A 200 -5.50 1.79 -20.95
CA ARG A 200 -6.46 0.71 -20.65
C ARG A 200 -6.13 -0.05 -19.37
N ARG A 201 -4.89 0.08 -18.91
CA ARG A 201 -4.38 -0.52 -17.68
C ARG A 201 -3.05 0.11 -17.28
N PHE A 202 -2.79 0.16 -15.98
CA PHE A 202 -1.51 0.60 -15.41
C PHE A 202 -1.03 -0.40 -14.35
N ILE A 203 0.25 -0.34 -14.01
CA ILE A 203 0.84 -1.19 -12.98
C ILE A 203 0.54 -0.61 -11.60
N SER A 204 0.09 -1.46 -10.67
CA SER A 204 -0.15 -1.05 -9.28
C SER A 204 0.45 -2.07 -8.31
N ASP A 205 1.51 -1.67 -7.61
CA ASP A 205 2.05 -2.44 -6.49
C ASP A 205 1.18 -2.32 -5.23
N LEU A 206 0.25 -1.35 -5.17
CA LEU A 206 -0.76 -1.28 -4.11
C LEU A 206 -1.57 -2.57 -4.01
N TYR A 207 -1.74 -3.30 -5.12
CA TYR A 207 -2.33 -4.64 -5.13
C TYR A 207 -1.68 -5.59 -4.13
N PHE A 208 -0.36 -5.56 -3.98
CA PHE A 208 0.35 -6.43 -3.04
C PHE A 208 0.28 -5.93 -1.59
N ALA A 209 -0.13 -4.67 -1.38
CA ALA A 209 -0.18 -4.03 -0.08
C ALA A 209 -1.58 -4.04 0.54
N ASP A 210 -2.64 -3.88 -0.26
CA ASP A 210 -4.05 -4.01 0.13
C ASP A 210 -4.38 -5.51 0.21
N LEU A 211 -4.39 -6.09 1.40
CA LEU A 211 -4.51 -7.53 1.63
C LEU A 211 -5.91 -7.94 2.07
N TYR A 212 -6.61 -7.05 2.77
CA TYR A 212 -7.87 -7.35 3.43
C TYR A 212 -8.98 -6.45 2.93
N ASN A 213 -10.17 -7.00 2.74
CA ASN A 213 -11.39 -6.20 2.70
C ASN A 213 -11.74 -5.75 4.12
N ALA A 214 -12.67 -4.81 4.24
CA ALA A 214 -13.18 -4.32 5.52
C ALA A 214 -13.63 -5.42 6.52
N ASP A 215 -14.16 -6.55 6.04
CA ASP A 215 -14.59 -7.66 6.88
C ASP A 215 -13.45 -8.60 7.31
N GLY A 216 -12.21 -8.30 6.93
CA GLY A 216 -11.00 -9.10 7.17
C GLY A 216 -10.82 -10.26 6.19
N SER A 217 -11.68 -10.42 5.19
CA SER A 217 -11.48 -11.39 4.10
C SER A 217 -10.39 -10.93 3.13
N PHE A 218 -9.88 -11.83 2.28
CA PHE A 218 -8.84 -11.49 1.31
C PHE A 218 -9.36 -10.53 0.23
N SER A 219 -8.66 -9.41 0.04
CA SER A 219 -8.90 -8.46 -1.05
C SER A 219 -8.32 -9.01 -2.36
N SER A 220 -9.16 -9.58 -3.23
CA SER A 220 -8.69 -10.18 -4.50
C SER A 220 -8.41 -9.14 -5.58
N TRP A 221 -8.93 -7.92 -5.43
CA TRP A 221 -9.12 -6.92 -6.49
C TRP A 221 -9.93 -7.41 -7.69
N ASP A 222 -10.65 -8.52 -7.60
CA ASP A 222 -11.48 -9.05 -8.68
C ASP A 222 -12.78 -9.57 -8.06
N THR A 223 -13.66 -8.62 -7.76
CA THR A 223 -14.91 -8.81 -7.01
C THR A 223 -16.00 -9.45 -7.84
N ASN A 224 -15.95 -9.25 -9.16
CA ASN A 224 -16.90 -9.86 -10.10
C ASN A 224 -16.39 -11.19 -10.69
N GLY A 225 -15.13 -11.57 -10.44
CA GLY A 225 -14.53 -12.85 -10.79
C GLY A 225 -14.23 -13.01 -12.28
N ASN A 226 -14.03 -11.91 -13.02
CA ASN A 226 -13.83 -11.92 -14.46
C ASN A 226 -12.34 -11.98 -14.89
N GLY A 227 -11.40 -11.89 -13.93
CA GLY A 227 -9.96 -11.93 -14.17
C GLY A 227 -9.31 -10.60 -14.57
N TYR A 228 -10.06 -9.51 -14.57
CA TYR A 228 -9.56 -8.15 -14.59
C TYR A 228 -9.51 -7.65 -13.15
N PHE A 229 -8.43 -6.97 -12.79
CA PHE A 229 -8.16 -6.62 -11.40
C PHE A 229 -8.25 -5.11 -11.22
N GLY A 230 -8.83 -4.67 -10.10
CA GLY A 230 -8.97 -3.27 -9.73
C GLY A 230 -9.66 -2.48 -10.83
N GLU A 231 -10.73 -3.03 -11.41
CA GLU A 231 -11.45 -2.42 -12.51
C GLU A 231 -12.08 -1.09 -12.09
N PHE A 232 -11.93 -0.05 -12.92
CA PHE A 232 -12.68 1.19 -12.78
C PHE A 232 -13.18 1.69 -14.14
N ASP A 233 -14.50 1.72 -14.32
CA ASP A 233 -15.15 2.10 -15.58
C ASP A 233 -14.61 1.29 -16.78
N HIS A 234 -14.18 0.05 -16.54
CA HIS A 234 -13.61 -0.82 -17.55
C HIS A 234 -14.71 -1.26 -18.52
N GLU A 235 -14.55 -0.92 -19.80
CA GLU A 235 -15.59 -1.15 -20.80
C GLU A 235 -15.37 -2.48 -21.53
N ILE A 236 -16.23 -3.45 -21.24
CA ILE A 236 -16.24 -4.76 -21.90
C ILE A 236 -17.62 -4.99 -22.51
N SER A 237 -17.66 -5.24 -23.82
CA SER A 237 -18.91 -5.55 -24.55
C SER A 237 -20.02 -4.49 -24.36
N GLY A 238 -19.65 -3.21 -24.24
CA GLY A 238 -20.58 -2.09 -24.04
C GLY A 238 -21.12 -1.95 -22.62
N GLN A 239 -20.60 -2.71 -21.66
CA GLN A 239 -20.89 -2.55 -20.23
C GLN A 239 -19.70 -1.92 -19.53
N LYS A 240 -19.99 -1.11 -18.50
CA LYS A 240 -18.98 -0.52 -17.62
C LYS A 240 -18.92 -1.33 -16.35
N LEU A 241 -17.77 -1.92 -16.09
CA LEU A 241 -17.51 -2.75 -14.93
C LEU A 241 -16.57 -2.01 -13.97
N ALA A 242 -16.72 -2.31 -12.69
CA ALA A 242 -15.85 -1.82 -11.64
C ALA A 242 -15.73 -2.88 -10.55
N ASP A 243 -14.58 -2.93 -9.90
CA ASP A 243 -14.36 -3.72 -8.70
C ASP A 243 -14.61 -2.90 -7.44
N GLU A 244 -15.13 -3.56 -6.41
CA GLU A 244 -15.21 -2.98 -5.07
C GLU A 244 -13.88 -3.23 -4.34
N VAL A 245 -13.01 -2.22 -4.34
CA VAL A 245 -11.70 -2.21 -3.67
C VAL A 245 -11.59 -0.99 -2.77
N ASP A 246 -11.02 -1.13 -1.58
CA ASP A 246 -10.89 -0.01 -0.64
C ASP A 246 -9.58 0.79 -0.82
N LEU A 247 -8.57 0.18 -1.47
CA LEU A 247 -7.31 0.80 -1.87
C LEU A 247 -6.44 1.29 -0.71
N LEU A 248 -6.66 0.78 0.50
CA LEU A 248 -5.83 1.09 1.65
C LEU A 248 -4.79 -0.01 1.90
N PRO A 249 -3.50 0.33 2.10
CA PRO A 249 -2.47 -0.67 2.33
C PRO A 249 -2.54 -1.25 3.75
N ASP A 250 -2.41 -2.57 3.84
CA ASP A 250 -2.30 -3.38 5.06
C ASP A 250 -0.85 -3.78 5.40
N VAL A 251 0.10 -3.41 4.55
CA VAL A 251 1.54 -3.59 4.79
C VAL A 251 2.30 -2.43 4.14
N TYR A 252 3.41 -2.00 4.76
CA TYR A 252 4.28 -1.01 4.14
C TYR A 252 5.06 -1.69 3.01
N LEU A 253 4.87 -1.23 1.78
CA LEU A 253 5.43 -1.89 0.60
C LEU A 253 6.30 -0.94 -0.21
N GLY A 254 7.45 -1.44 -0.67
CA GLY A 254 8.30 -0.79 -1.65
C GLY A 254 8.77 -1.76 -2.72
N ARG A 255 9.22 -1.24 -3.86
CA ARG A 255 9.86 -2.02 -4.93
C ARG A 255 11.22 -1.44 -5.31
N LEU A 256 12.21 -2.31 -5.46
CA LEU A 256 13.46 -2.03 -6.18
C LEU A 256 13.32 -2.60 -7.61
N PRO A 257 12.99 -1.79 -8.63
CA PRO A 257 12.72 -2.27 -9.98
C PRO A 257 14.00 -2.54 -10.80
N VAL A 258 14.99 -3.18 -10.16
CA VAL A 258 16.29 -3.52 -10.76
C VAL A 258 16.16 -4.63 -11.81
N ARG A 259 17.02 -4.57 -12.82
CA ARG A 259 16.98 -5.43 -14.01
C ARG A 259 18.23 -6.30 -14.15
N SER A 260 19.31 -5.92 -13.47
CA SER A 260 20.62 -6.58 -13.52
C SER A 260 21.30 -6.66 -12.14
N ASP A 261 22.31 -7.52 -12.02
CA ASP A 261 23.11 -7.66 -10.79
C ASP A 261 23.81 -6.36 -10.40
N ALA A 262 24.31 -5.60 -11.38
CA ALA A 262 25.00 -4.33 -11.14
C ALA A 262 24.04 -3.27 -10.57
N GLU A 263 22.82 -3.16 -11.10
CA GLU A 263 21.79 -2.26 -10.56
C GLU A 263 21.40 -2.65 -9.13
N LEU A 264 21.25 -3.96 -8.86
CA LEU A 264 20.94 -4.46 -7.52
C LEU A 264 22.06 -4.13 -6.52
N GLU A 265 23.31 -4.44 -6.87
CA GLU A 265 24.47 -4.19 -6.01
C GLU A 265 24.62 -2.69 -5.72
N GLN A 266 24.43 -1.83 -6.72
CA GLN A 266 24.50 -0.38 -6.54
C GLN A 266 23.40 0.14 -5.61
N VAL A 267 22.16 -0.33 -5.75
CA VAL A 267 21.06 0.10 -4.87
C VAL A 267 21.27 -0.40 -3.44
N ILE A 268 21.72 -1.65 -3.25
CA ILE A 268 22.07 -2.17 -1.92
C ILE A 268 23.16 -1.31 -1.28
N GLU A 269 24.21 -0.97 -2.03
CA GLU A 269 25.28 -0.09 -1.54
C GLU A 269 24.74 1.27 -1.11
N ASN A 270 23.91 1.90 -1.95
CA ASN A 270 23.35 3.22 -1.66
C ASN A 270 22.51 3.20 -0.37
N ILE A 271 21.65 2.19 -0.18
CA ILE A 271 20.84 2.03 1.03
C ILE A 271 21.74 1.88 2.26
N ILE A 272 22.68 0.93 2.22
CA ILE A 272 23.58 0.66 3.36
C ILE A 272 24.45 1.88 3.68
N SER A 273 24.95 2.57 2.66
CA SER A 273 25.77 3.77 2.83
C SER A 273 24.99 4.90 3.49
N TYR A 274 23.75 5.13 3.03
CA TYR A 274 22.86 6.14 3.58
C TYR A 274 22.52 5.87 5.05
N GLU A 275 22.16 4.63 5.39
CA GLU A 275 21.77 4.24 6.75
C GLU A 275 22.94 4.25 7.75
N ASN A 276 24.17 3.98 7.30
CA ASN A 276 25.34 4.04 8.17
C ASN A 276 25.92 5.47 8.30
N ASN A 277 25.69 6.34 7.32
CA ASN A 277 26.32 7.66 7.25
C ASN A 277 25.26 8.74 6.91
N PRO A 278 24.36 9.08 7.84
CA PRO A 278 23.39 10.15 7.60
C PRO A 278 24.14 11.46 7.33
N ASP A 279 23.89 12.04 6.15
CA ASP A 279 24.58 13.24 5.68
C ASP A 279 24.03 14.49 6.40
N VAL A 280 24.91 15.42 6.77
CA VAL A 280 24.51 16.73 7.32
C VAL A 280 23.64 17.54 6.36
N ARG A 281 23.71 17.23 5.06
CA ARG A 281 22.91 17.81 3.99
C ARG A 281 21.51 17.21 3.88
N PHE A 282 21.13 16.29 4.78
CA PHE A 282 19.76 15.76 4.81
C PHE A 282 18.71 16.87 4.91
N ASN A 283 19.02 17.93 5.67
CA ASN A 283 18.11 19.07 5.82
C ASN A 283 18.12 20.03 4.61
N ASN A 284 18.93 19.79 3.58
CA ASN A 284 18.86 20.55 2.34
C ASN A 284 17.73 20.00 1.47
N VAL A 285 16.84 20.88 1.04
CA VAL A 285 15.65 20.54 0.26
C VAL A 285 15.67 21.30 -1.04
N ALA A 286 15.59 20.60 -2.16
CA ALA A 286 15.46 21.20 -3.48
C ALA A 286 14.00 21.08 -3.94
N LEU A 287 13.39 22.21 -4.29
CA LEU A 287 12.01 22.29 -4.77
C LEU A 287 12.01 22.77 -6.22
N PHE A 288 11.56 21.91 -7.13
CA PHE A 288 11.52 22.17 -8.57
C PHE A 288 10.08 22.21 -9.06
N GLY A 289 9.60 23.36 -9.51
CA GLY A 289 8.20 23.57 -9.88
C GLY A 289 8.04 24.23 -11.23
N GLY A 290 6.88 24.05 -11.84
CA GLY A 290 6.46 24.91 -12.94
C GLY A 290 4.95 25.02 -13.06
N ASP A 291 4.51 25.31 -14.29
CA ASP A 291 3.13 25.60 -14.64
C ASP A 291 2.65 24.56 -15.67
N LEU A 292 1.85 23.61 -15.19
CA LEU A 292 1.31 22.50 -15.97
C LEU A 292 0.24 22.96 -16.95
N TYR A 293 -0.52 24.01 -16.61
CA TYR A 293 -1.68 24.47 -17.36
C TYR A 293 -1.59 25.97 -17.67
N LEU A 294 -0.71 26.30 -18.62
CA LEU A 294 -0.59 27.66 -19.14
C LEU A 294 -1.96 28.25 -19.54
N HIS A 295 -2.25 29.44 -19.00
CA HIS A 295 -3.49 30.18 -19.26
C HIS A 295 -4.78 29.49 -18.80
N ASP A 296 -4.70 28.69 -17.74
CA ASP A 296 -5.90 28.26 -17.03
C ASP A 296 -6.67 29.48 -16.44
N PRO A 297 -7.92 29.30 -15.97
CA PRO A 297 -8.74 30.41 -15.46
C PRO A 297 -8.16 31.14 -14.24
N TRP A 298 -7.19 30.52 -13.55
CA TRP A 298 -6.61 31.06 -12.33
C TRP A 298 -5.25 31.74 -12.59
N ASP A 299 -4.56 31.40 -13.69
CA ASP A 299 -3.25 31.90 -14.11
C ASP A 299 -2.21 31.77 -12.98
N ILE A 300 -2.25 30.62 -12.30
CA ILE A 300 -1.36 30.26 -11.19
C ILE A 300 -0.48 29.11 -11.66
N ALA A 301 0.84 29.27 -11.55
CA ALA A 301 1.77 28.16 -11.66
C ALA A 301 1.58 27.20 -10.47
N GLU A 302 0.74 26.18 -10.65
CA GLU A 302 0.24 25.33 -9.58
C GLU A 302 1.35 24.52 -8.89
N GLY A 303 2.36 24.07 -9.65
CA GLY A 303 3.53 23.40 -9.08
C GLY A 303 4.35 24.34 -8.20
N GLU A 304 4.58 25.58 -8.63
CA GLU A 304 5.30 26.58 -7.83
C GLU A 304 4.53 26.96 -6.56
N TYR A 305 3.21 27.15 -6.69
CA TYR A 305 2.32 27.44 -5.56
C TYR A 305 2.31 26.31 -4.52
N LEU A 306 2.21 25.05 -4.98
CA LEU A 306 2.23 23.89 -4.10
C LEU A 306 3.58 23.77 -3.35
N LEU A 307 4.69 23.98 -4.06
CA LEU A 307 6.02 23.95 -3.45
C LEU A 307 6.24 25.09 -2.45
N ASP A 308 5.66 26.26 -2.68
CA ASP A 308 5.65 27.35 -1.70
C ASP A 308 4.91 26.92 -0.42
N SER A 309 3.75 26.29 -0.55
CA SER A 309 3.00 25.73 0.59
C SER A 309 3.76 24.63 1.33
N ILE A 310 4.44 23.72 0.60
CA ILE A 310 5.31 22.70 1.20
C ILE A 310 6.42 23.39 2.01
N ALA A 311 7.07 24.40 1.43
CA ALA A 311 8.17 25.11 2.08
C ALA A 311 7.76 25.76 3.41
N GLU A 312 6.53 26.27 3.53
CA GLU A 312 5.99 26.82 4.78
C GLU A 312 5.91 25.79 5.92
N HIS A 313 5.77 24.50 5.60
CA HIS A 313 5.69 23.41 6.56
C HIS A 313 7.07 22.76 6.86
N MET A 314 8.13 23.19 6.17
CA MET A 314 9.48 22.64 6.30
C MET A 314 10.38 23.53 7.17
N GLU A 315 9.86 23.97 8.33
CA GLU A 315 10.65 24.71 9.31
C GLU A 315 11.92 23.93 9.72
N GLY A 316 13.08 24.60 9.69
CA GLY A 316 14.38 23.99 10.02
C GLY A 316 15.12 23.35 8.85
N TYR A 317 14.51 23.28 7.66
CA TYR A 317 15.19 22.85 6.43
C TYR A 317 15.84 24.03 5.69
N HIS A 318 16.88 23.74 4.90
CA HIS A 318 17.54 24.68 4.00
C HIS A 318 16.96 24.50 2.59
N ILE A 319 16.06 25.40 2.20
CA ILE A 319 15.25 25.23 0.99
C ILE A 319 15.86 26.02 -0.17
N THR A 320 16.14 25.32 -1.27
CA THR A 320 16.47 25.89 -2.58
C THR A 320 15.29 25.71 -3.51
N LYS A 321 14.65 26.82 -3.90
CA LYS A 321 13.56 26.85 -4.88
C LYS A 321 14.13 27.12 -6.27
N ALA A 322 13.70 26.34 -7.25
CA ALA A 322 14.09 26.50 -8.64
C ALA A 322 12.87 26.28 -9.55
N TYR A 323 12.30 27.38 -10.00
CA TYR A 323 11.01 27.41 -10.68
C TYR A 323 11.15 27.66 -12.18
N ALA A 324 10.22 27.11 -12.95
CA ALA A 324 10.18 27.26 -14.41
C ALA A 324 10.00 28.74 -14.80
N SER A 325 9.19 29.49 -14.04
CA SER A 325 8.99 30.94 -14.19
C SER A 325 10.30 31.74 -14.10
N ASP A 326 11.27 31.25 -13.33
CA ASP A 326 12.60 31.84 -13.12
C ASP A 326 13.70 31.27 -14.04
N GLY A 327 13.31 30.51 -15.07
CA GLY A 327 14.25 29.84 -15.97
C GLY A 327 14.83 28.57 -15.34
N LEU A 328 14.20 27.44 -15.65
CA LEU A 328 14.61 26.09 -15.24
C LEU A 328 15.07 25.27 -16.45
N TYR A 329 16.12 24.48 -16.26
CA TYR A 329 16.64 23.57 -17.27
C TYR A 329 17.46 22.47 -16.60
N ALA A 330 17.65 21.34 -17.31
CA ALA A 330 18.23 20.12 -16.75
C ALA A 330 19.58 20.32 -16.04
N GLN A 331 20.48 21.17 -16.57
CA GLN A 331 21.76 21.42 -15.92
C GLN A 331 21.60 22.17 -14.58
N LYS A 332 20.70 23.17 -14.49
CA LYS A 332 20.42 23.88 -13.23
C LYS A 332 19.88 22.92 -12.16
N ILE A 333 19.00 21.99 -12.55
CA ILE A 333 18.48 20.92 -11.66
C ILE A 333 19.64 20.04 -11.16
N ASN A 334 20.46 19.54 -12.08
CA ASN A 334 21.60 18.69 -11.75
C ASN A 334 22.60 19.41 -10.82
N ASP A 335 22.90 20.68 -11.08
CA ASP A 335 23.82 21.47 -10.27
C ASP A 335 23.29 21.60 -8.82
N ILE A 336 22.01 21.93 -8.64
CA ILE A 336 21.38 22.03 -7.32
C ILE A 336 21.39 20.68 -6.58
N ILE A 337 21.08 19.58 -7.24
CA ILE A 337 21.11 18.24 -6.62
C ILE A 337 22.55 17.85 -6.25
N ASN A 338 23.53 18.16 -7.11
CA ASN A 338 24.93 17.82 -6.90
C ASN A 338 25.59 18.62 -5.76
N GLU A 339 25.08 19.81 -5.43
CA GLU A 339 25.48 20.55 -4.22
C GLU A 339 25.09 19.80 -2.94
N GLY A 340 24.07 18.94 -3.04
CA GLY A 340 23.64 18.00 -2.03
C GLY A 340 22.28 18.38 -1.45
N ALA A 341 21.27 17.59 -1.82
CA ALA A 341 19.91 17.66 -1.31
C ALA A 341 19.55 16.33 -0.63
N GLY A 342 19.04 16.39 0.61
CA GLY A 342 18.46 15.24 1.29
C GLY A 342 17.06 14.89 0.81
N LEU A 343 16.34 15.90 0.31
CA LEU A 343 15.05 15.75 -0.35
C LEU A 343 15.01 16.60 -1.62
N ALA A 344 14.53 16.02 -2.71
CA ALA A 344 14.19 16.74 -3.93
C ALA A 344 12.71 16.49 -4.25
N VAL A 345 11.94 17.57 -4.42
CA VAL A 345 10.52 17.54 -4.77
C VAL A 345 10.34 18.18 -6.13
N PHE A 346 9.64 17.48 -7.02
CA PHE A 346 9.38 17.90 -8.39
C PHE A 346 7.88 17.99 -8.61
N GLU A 347 7.37 19.17 -8.93
CA GLU A 347 5.95 19.41 -9.22
C GLU A 347 5.78 19.95 -10.64
N GLY A 348 5.11 19.16 -11.48
CA GLY A 348 4.87 19.50 -12.88
C GLY A 348 4.67 18.28 -13.78
N ALA A 349 4.70 18.48 -15.09
CA ALA A 349 4.54 17.43 -16.10
C ALA A 349 5.72 16.45 -16.11
N GLY A 350 5.43 15.18 -16.30
CA GLY A 350 6.43 14.14 -16.55
C GLY A 350 6.00 13.18 -17.66
N ASN A 351 6.97 12.39 -18.12
CA ASN A 351 6.75 11.21 -18.95
C ASN A 351 7.59 10.06 -18.38
N HIS A 352 7.40 8.83 -18.85
CA HIS A 352 8.04 7.61 -18.33
C HIS A 352 9.58 7.62 -18.29
N HIS A 353 10.25 8.59 -18.93
CA HIS A 353 11.71 8.72 -18.97
C HIS A 353 12.24 10.15 -18.77
N LEU A 354 11.37 11.13 -18.48
CA LEU A 354 11.78 12.52 -18.28
C LEU A 354 10.81 13.29 -17.38
N TRP A 355 11.32 14.36 -16.78
CA TRP A 355 10.49 15.43 -16.22
C TRP A 355 10.43 16.56 -17.27
N ALA A 356 9.23 17.02 -17.61
CA ALA A 356 8.92 17.79 -18.81
C ALA A 356 8.74 19.29 -18.58
N THR A 357 8.74 19.71 -17.32
CA THR A 357 8.43 21.07 -16.87
C THR A 357 9.58 22.04 -17.09
#